data_AF-A0A4Y9RN02-F1
#
_entry.id   AF-A0A4Y9RN02-F1
#
_cell.length_a   1.000
_cell.length_b   1.000
_cell.length_c   1.000
_cell.angle_alpha   90.00
_cell.angle_beta   90.00
_cell.angle_gamma   90.00
#
_symmetry.space_group_name_H-M   'P 1'
#
loop_
_entity.id
_entity.type
_entity.pdbx_description
1 polymer ?
#
loop_
_entity_poly.entity_id
_entity_poly.type
_entity_poly.pdbx_seq_one_letter_code
_entity_poly.pdbx_strand_id
1 'polypeptide(L)'
;MRFRIASLLLPALLAGCGGYVSFGFGTTFGSAFDDAGFIDWPGNVSGERVVDASNHAFSFYADNGCLYNFQTGRENRAFCLLAGQNVAAFGDMRIRIVNVQSTAGTCIAALIDPTTGNFIDIQLDQAGREVAAVTAVRATPCV
;
A
#
# COMPACT_ATOMS: atom_id res chain seq x y z
N MET A 1 -47.16 -36.89 -28.41
CA MET A 1 -47.53 -35.77 -27.52
C MET A 1 -46.43 -34.71 -27.59
N ARG A 2 -46.67 -33.63 -28.33
CA ARG A 2 -46.72 -32.23 -27.87
C ARG A 2 -45.39 -31.64 -27.36
N PHE A 3 -44.69 -30.95 -28.27
CA PHE A 3 -43.74 -29.86 -28.01
C PHE A 3 -44.41 -28.74 -27.19
N ARG A 4 -43.71 -28.16 -26.20
CA ARG A 4 -43.87 -26.76 -25.78
C ARG A 4 -42.55 -26.14 -25.33
N ILE A 5 -42.20 -25.09 -26.05
CA ILE A 5 -41.21 -24.04 -25.77
C ILE A 5 -41.80 -23.13 -24.68
N ALA A 6 -40.97 -22.64 -23.75
CA ALA A 6 -41.24 -21.40 -23.03
C ALA A 6 -39.92 -20.80 -22.51
N SER A 7 -39.21 -20.10 -23.38
CA SER A 7 -38.25 -19.07 -22.99
C SER A 7 -39.00 -17.92 -22.34
N LEU A 8 -38.61 -17.54 -21.13
CA LEU A 8 -39.04 -16.30 -20.47
C LEU A 8 -37.84 -15.38 -20.37
N LEU A 9 -37.78 -14.44 -21.32
CA LEU A 9 -36.97 -13.23 -21.27
C LEU A 9 -37.66 -12.22 -20.34
N LEU A 10 -36.92 -11.66 -19.39
CA LEU A 10 -37.31 -10.42 -18.70
C LEU A 10 -36.27 -9.34 -19.06
N PRO A 11 -36.66 -8.24 -19.72
CA PRO A 11 -35.88 -7.02 -19.78
C PRO A 11 -36.40 -6.03 -18.74
N ALA A 12 -35.55 -5.58 -17.82
CA ALA A 12 -35.81 -4.41 -17.01
C ALA A 12 -34.86 -3.29 -17.45
N LEU A 13 -35.41 -2.35 -18.21
CA LEU A 13 -34.85 -1.04 -18.47
C LEU A 13 -34.82 -0.24 -17.16
N LEU A 14 -33.66 0.28 -16.77
CA LEU A 14 -33.60 1.51 -16.00
C LEU A 14 -32.64 2.47 -16.70
N ALA A 15 -33.25 3.51 -17.26
CA ALA A 15 -32.60 4.71 -17.73
C ALA A 15 -32.01 5.47 -16.54
N GLY A 16 -30.72 5.76 -16.62
CA GLY A 16 -30.03 6.74 -15.79
C GLY A 16 -29.19 7.62 -16.71
N CYS A 17 -29.79 8.69 -17.22
CA CYS A 17 -29.06 9.81 -17.79
C CYS A 17 -28.32 10.54 -16.68
N GLY A 18 -27.02 10.76 -16.86
CA GLY A 18 -26.20 11.58 -15.95
C GLY A 18 -24.78 11.63 -16.47
N GLY A 19 -24.57 12.42 -17.53
CA GLY A 19 -23.26 12.55 -18.15
C GLY A 19 -22.29 13.32 -17.28
N TYR A 20 -21.05 12.84 -17.25
CA TYR A 20 -19.85 13.67 -17.37
C TYR A 20 -18.85 12.87 -18.20
N VAL A 21 -18.52 13.38 -19.38
CA VAL A 21 -17.31 12.99 -20.09
C VAL A 21 -16.14 13.61 -19.34
N SER A 22 -15.32 12.79 -18.69
CA SER A 22 -13.97 13.17 -18.32
C SER A 22 -13.01 12.19 -18.98
N PHE A 23 -12.28 12.70 -19.97
CA PHE A 23 -11.18 11.99 -20.59
C PHE A 23 -10.02 11.97 -19.60
N GLY A 24 -9.82 10.82 -18.95
CA GLY A 24 -8.65 10.55 -18.12
C GLY A 24 -8.16 9.15 -18.41
N PHE A 25 -7.07 9.01 -19.15
CA PHE A 25 -6.36 7.74 -19.29
C PHE A 25 -5.80 7.36 -17.91
N GLY A 26 -6.38 6.33 -17.29
CA GLY A 26 -5.89 5.72 -16.06
C GLY A 26 -6.51 4.35 -15.92
N THR A 27 -5.75 3.31 -16.24
CA THR A 27 -6.16 1.91 -16.08
C THR A 27 -6.22 1.56 -14.59
N THR A 28 -7.40 1.62 -13.99
CA THR A 28 -7.65 1.14 -12.63
C THR A 28 -8.59 -0.05 -12.69
N PHE A 29 -8.07 -1.24 -12.39
CA PHE A 29 -8.90 -2.41 -12.11
C PHE A 29 -9.68 -2.13 -10.83
N GLY A 30 -10.99 -2.00 -10.97
CA GLY A 30 -11.91 -1.91 -9.84
C GLY A 30 -11.98 -3.24 -9.09
N SER A 31 -11.50 -3.23 -7.86
CA SER A 31 -11.93 -4.15 -6.83
C SER A 31 -12.51 -3.31 -5.71
N ALA A 32 -13.82 -3.44 -5.49
CA ALA A 32 -14.52 -2.85 -4.36
C ALA A 32 -14.01 -3.49 -3.06
N PHE A 33 -12.95 -2.93 -2.50
CA PHE A 33 -12.61 -2.99 -1.09
C PHE A 33 -12.92 -1.61 -0.52
N ASP A 34 -13.50 -1.56 0.68
CA ASP A 34 -13.91 -0.34 1.37
C ASP A 34 -12.90 0.81 1.24
N ASP A 35 -13.43 2.04 1.19
CA ASP A 35 -12.85 3.40 1.01
C ASP A 35 -11.55 3.78 1.76
N ALA A 36 -10.79 2.84 2.32
CA ALA A 36 -9.49 3.10 2.92
C ALA A 36 -8.41 3.21 1.82
N GLY A 37 -8.32 4.39 1.20
CA GLY A 37 -7.19 4.74 0.34
C GLY A 37 -5.87 4.65 1.09
N PHE A 38 -4.75 4.53 0.37
CA PHE A 38 -3.41 4.54 0.97
C PHE A 38 -2.76 5.91 0.82
N ILE A 39 -1.76 6.18 1.66
CA ILE A 39 -0.97 7.41 1.59
C ILE A 39 -0.03 7.33 0.39
N ASP A 40 -0.14 8.30 -0.51
CA ASP A 40 0.82 8.52 -1.60
C ASP A 40 2.10 9.17 -1.07
N TRP A 41 3.26 8.65 -1.48
CA TRP A 41 4.56 9.14 -1.01
C TRP A 41 5.14 10.15 -2.01
N PRO A 42 5.18 11.45 -1.68
CA PRO A 42 5.64 12.45 -2.63
C PRO A 42 7.06 12.17 -3.13
N GLY A 43 7.26 12.19 -4.45
CA GLY A 43 8.56 11.97 -5.09
C GLY A 43 9.02 10.52 -5.18
N ASN A 44 8.15 9.54 -4.86
CA ASN A 44 8.38 8.11 -5.04
C ASN A 44 7.80 7.63 -6.38
N VAL A 45 8.51 6.78 -7.11
CA VAL A 45 7.96 6.14 -8.33
C VAL A 45 7.00 4.99 -8.03
N SER A 46 6.98 4.53 -6.78
CA SER A 46 6.15 3.42 -6.31
C SER A 46 4.79 3.89 -5.75
N GLY A 47 4.46 5.18 -5.89
CA GLY A 47 3.21 5.79 -5.43
C GLY A 47 2.99 5.57 -3.94
N GLU A 48 1.93 4.85 -3.60
CA GLU A 48 1.48 4.57 -2.23
C GLU A 48 2.32 3.52 -1.48
N ARG A 49 3.29 2.89 -2.16
CA ARG A 49 4.06 1.77 -1.61
C ARG A 49 5.36 2.24 -0.98
N VAL A 50 5.62 1.69 0.20
CA VAL A 50 6.94 1.67 0.84
C VAL A 50 7.48 0.24 0.80
N VAL A 51 8.81 0.11 0.79
CA VAL A 51 9.46 -1.20 0.88
C VAL A 51 10.33 -1.33 2.11
N ASP A 52 10.46 -2.55 2.61
CA ASP A 52 11.47 -2.92 3.60
C ASP A 52 12.79 -3.35 2.92
N ALA A 53 13.76 -3.77 3.74
CA ALA A 53 15.07 -4.23 3.27
C ALA A 53 14.99 -5.48 2.38
N SER A 54 13.98 -6.33 2.57
CA SER A 54 13.74 -7.55 1.80
C SER A 54 12.89 -7.32 0.56
N ASN A 55 12.62 -6.05 0.20
CA ASN A 55 11.79 -5.65 -0.92
C ASN A 55 10.33 -6.17 -0.81
N HIS A 56 9.85 -6.35 0.42
CA HIS A 56 8.43 -6.54 0.67
C HIS A 56 7.72 -5.20 0.57
N ALA A 57 6.57 -5.20 -0.10
CA ALA A 57 5.77 -4.00 -0.24
C ALA A 57 4.82 -3.85 0.94
N PHE A 58 4.68 -2.61 1.40
CA PHE A 58 3.71 -2.17 2.39
C PHE A 58 3.09 -0.85 1.93
N SER A 59 1.95 -0.52 2.52
CA SER A 59 1.34 0.81 2.39
C SER A 59 0.86 1.26 3.76
N PHE A 60 0.52 2.52 3.90
CA PHE A 60 -0.11 3.03 5.12
C PHE A 60 -1.49 3.53 4.76
N TYR A 61 -2.49 3.13 5.52
CA TYR A 61 -3.85 3.60 5.28
C TYR A 61 -3.95 5.11 5.51
N ALA A 62 -4.70 5.80 4.65
CA ALA A 62 -4.88 7.25 4.74
C ALA A 62 -5.81 7.68 5.87
N ASP A 63 -6.73 6.79 6.30
CA ASP A 63 -7.71 7.08 7.35
C ASP A 63 -7.10 7.02 8.77
N ASN A 64 -6.22 6.06 9.02
CA ASN A 64 -5.68 5.77 10.34
C ASN A 64 -4.15 5.77 10.41
N GLY A 65 -3.47 5.81 9.27
CA GLY A 65 -2.01 5.88 9.19
C GLY A 65 -1.31 4.57 9.56
N CYS A 66 -2.01 3.45 9.72
CA CYS A 66 -1.43 2.16 10.10
C CYS A 66 -0.99 1.36 8.88
N LEU A 67 0.02 0.53 9.09
CA LEU A 67 0.68 -0.26 8.05
C LEU A 67 -0.28 -1.34 7.54
N TYR A 68 -0.38 -1.46 6.22
CA TYR A 68 -0.94 -2.60 5.51
C TYR A 68 0.19 -3.42 4.91
N ASN A 69 0.22 -4.71 5.26
CA ASN A 69 1.20 -5.65 4.74
C ASN A 69 0.60 -6.45 3.58
N PHE A 70 1.15 -6.26 2.37
CA PHE A 70 0.68 -6.95 1.17
C PHE A 70 0.99 -8.45 1.16
N GLN A 71 1.95 -8.92 1.97
CA GLN A 71 2.28 -10.34 2.08
C GLN A 71 1.23 -11.10 2.90
N THR A 72 0.74 -10.48 3.98
CA THR A 72 -0.23 -11.11 4.89
C THR A 72 -1.67 -10.70 4.60
N GLY A 73 -1.88 -9.60 3.87
CA GLY A 73 -3.18 -9.00 3.64
C GLY A 73 -3.80 -8.41 4.90
N ARG A 74 -2.97 -7.96 5.86
CA ARG A 74 -3.42 -7.52 7.18
C ARG A 74 -2.93 -6.11 7.50
N GLU A 75 -3.77 -5.40 8.25
CA GLU A 75 -3.40 -4.18 8.94
C GLU A 75 -2.61 -4.51 10.21
N ASN A 76 -1.52 -3.78 10.45
CA ASN A 76 -0.80 -3.78 11.72
C ASN A 76 -1.00 -2.46 12.47
N ARG A 77 -1.92 -2.48 13.44
CA ARG A 77 -2.24 -1.33 14.29
C ARG A 77 -1.17 -0.98 15.33
N ALA A 78 -0.16 -1.83 15.50
CA ALA A 78 1.01 -1.48 16.31
C ALA A 78 2.06 -0.72 15.49
N PHE A 79 1.91 -0.67 14.16
CA PHE A 79 2.81 0.01 13.23
C PHE A 79 2.05 1.13 12.52
N CYS A 80 2.12 2.36 13.05
CA CYS A 80 1.39 3.48 12.46
C CYS A 80 2.24 4.76 12.35
N LEU A 81 1.89 5.60 11.39
CA LEU A 81 2.48 6.91 11.18
C LEU A 81 2.18 7.83 12.36
N LEU A 82 3.16 8.68 12.64
CA LEU A 82 3.00 9.82 13.52
C LEU A 82 2.41 10.97 12.70
N ALA A 83 1.37 11.59 13.25
CA ALA A 83 0.60 12.62 12.55
C ALA A 83 1.50 13.69 11.93
N GLY A 84 1.35 13.91 10.62
CA GLY A 84 2.06 14.94 9.85
C GLY A 84 3.55 14.65 9.60
N GLN A 85 4.02 13.41 9.79
CA GLN A 85 5.42 13.04 9.63
C GLN A 85 5.59 11.80 8.74
N ASN A 86 6.66 11.77 7.94
CA ASN A 86 7.15 10.55 7.28
C ASN A 86 7.88 9.65 8.30
N VAL A 87 7.31 9.49 9.48
CA VAL A 87 7.86 8.72 10.59
C VAL A 87 6.75 7.84 11.12
N ALA A 88 7.00 6.55 11.15
CA ALA A 88 6.15 5.57 11.80
C ALA A 88 6.72 5.16 13.17
N ALA A 89 5.83 4.69 14.03
CA ALA A 89 6.16 4.06 15.30
C ALA A 89 5.78 2.58 15.25
N PHE A 90 6.67 1.75 15.78
CA PHE A 90 6.43 0.34 16.02
C PHE A 90 6.90 -0.01 17.44
N GLY A 91 5.97 -0.03 18.40
CA GLY A 91 6.33 0.01 19.82
C GLY A 91 7.17 1.27 20.14
N ASP A 92 8.35 1.06 20.72
CA ASP A 92 9.30 2.14 21.03
C ASP A 92 10.20 2.53 19.84
N MET A 93 10.18 1.75 18.76
CA MET A 93 11.00 2.00 17.57
C MET A 93 10.40 3.12 16.72
N ARG A 94 11.26 4.05 16.28
CA ARG A 94 10.92 5.08 15.29
C ARG A 94 11.51 4.67 13.96
N ILE A 95 10.71 4.74 12.91
CA ILE A 95 11.07 4.32 11.56
C ILE A 95 10.76 5.48 10.64
N ARG A 96 11.74 5.96 9.87
CA ARG A 96 11.54 7.02 8.90
C ARG A 96 11.25 6.42 7.53
N ILE A 97 10.29 6.98 6.82
CA ILE A 97 10.03 6.68 5.41
C ILE A 97 10.73 7.74 4.56
N VAL A 98 11.63 7.32 3.68
CA VAL A 98 12.34 8.23 2.77
C VAL A 98 12.46 7.64 1.37
N ASN A 99 12.64 8.49 0.37
CA ASN A 99 12.96 8.05 -0.98
C ASN A 99 14.44 7.67 -1.08
N VAL A 100 14.70 6.44 -1.51
CA VAL A 100 16.02 5.83 -1.64
C VAL A 100 16.22 5.30 -3.05
N GLN A 101 17.48 5.19 -3.46
CA GLN A 101 17.83 4.59 -4.74
C GLN A 101 17.80 3.07 -4.63
N SER A 102 16.99 2.44 -5.48
CA SER A 102 16.98 1.00 -5.66
C SER A 102 18.27 0.52 -6.35
N THR A 103 18.50 -0.79 -6.34
CA THR A 103 19.61 -1.40 -7.10
C THR A 103 19.50 -1.18 -8.61
N ALA A 104 18.29 -0.92 -9.11
CA ALA A 104 18.03 -0.56 -10.51
C ALA A 104 18.19 0.95 -10.80
N GLY A 105 18.56 1.75 -9.79
CA GLY A 105 18.75 3.19 -9.92
C GLY A 105 17.47 4.03 -9.82
N THR A 106 16.31 3.41 -9.55
CA THR A 106 15.01 4.09 -9.42
C THR A 106 14.76 4.56 -8.00
N CYS A 107 13.98 5.64 -7.85
CA CYS A 107 13.64 6.20 -6.54
C CYS A 107 12.40 5.57 -5.93
N ILE A 108 12.58 4.86 -4.82
CA ILE A 108 11.52 4.16 -4.10
C ILE A 108 11.39 4.65 -2.66
N ALA A 109 10.18 4.68 -2.11
CA ALA A 109 10.01 4.93 -0.67
C ALA A 109 10.39 3.69 0.12
N ALA A 110 11.24 3.83 1.15
CA ALA A 110 11.70 2.73 1.97
C ALA A 110 11.70 3.07 3.46
N LEU A 111 11.60 2.02 4.27
CA LEU A 111 11.69 2.08 5.72
C LEU A 111 13.16 2.13 6.16
N ILE A 112 13.54 3.16 6.91
CA ILE A 112 14.90 3.32 7.43
C ILE A 112 14.89 3.65 8.93
N ASP A 113 15.93 3.23 9.64
CA ASP A 113 16.21 3.69 10.98
C ASP A 113 16.68 5.17 10.91
N PRO A 114 16.00 6.11 11.59
CA PRO A 114 16.36 7.52 11.53
C PRO A 114 17.72 7.84 12.15
N THR A 115 18.28 6.95 12.98
CA THR A 115 19.55 7.17 13.70
C THR A 115 20.75 6.79 12.85
N THR A 116 20.71 5.61 12.22
CA THR A 116 21.82 5.05 11.44
C THR A 116 21.67 5.31 9.94
N GLY A 117 20.43 5.48 9.45
CA GLY A 117 20.11 5.48 8.02
C GLY A 117 20.12 4.09 7.40
N ASN A 118 20.13 3.03 8.22
CA ASN A 118 20.06 1.66 7.75
C ASN A 118 18.62 1.28 7.39
N PHE A 119 18.46 0.34 6.47
CA PHE A 119 17.14 -0.20 6.16
C PHE A 119 16.53 -0.93 7.35
N ILE A 120 15.22 -0.81 7.47
CA ILE A 120 14.40 -1.67 8.33
C ILE A 120 13.87 -2.83 7.50
N ASP A 121 13.94 -4.03 8.07
CA ASP A 121 13.31 -5.23 7.55
C ASP A 121 12.10 -5.59 8.41
N ILE A 122 10.94 -5.84 7.79
CA ILE A 122 9.75 -6.32 8.52
C ILE A 122 9.62 -7.80 8.27
N GLN A 123 9.74 -8.59 9.35
CA GLN A 123 9.68 -10.04 9.29
C GLN A 123 8.47 -10.54 10.07
N LEU A 124 8.10 -11.79 9.81
CA LEU A 124 7.15 -12.51 10.65
C LEU A 124 7.91 -13.40 11.64
N ASP A 125 7.57 -13.30 12.92
CA ASP A 125 8.05 -14.22 13.92
C ASP A 125 7.38 -15.62 13.81
N GLN A 126 7.78 -16.55 14.67
CA GLN A 126 7.22 -17.91 14.68
C GLN A 126 5.71 -17.95 14.99
N ALA A 127 5.15 -16.88 15.58
CA ALA A 127 3.73 -16.74 15.85
C ALA A 127 2.98 -15.98 14.73
N GLY A 128 3.66 -15.64 13.63
CA GLY A 128 3.09 -14.88 12.52
C GLY A 128 2.86 -13.40 12.83
N ARG A 129 3.56 -12.86 13.84
CA ARG A 129 3.50 -11.43 14.19
C ARG A 129 4.62 -10.68 13.49
N GLU A 130 4.31 -9.47 13.05
CA GLU A 130 5.32 -8.60 12.46
C GLU A 130 6.34 -8.16 13.52
N VAL A 131 7.62 -8.17 13.14
CA VAL A 131 8.75 -7.67 13.92
C VAL A 131 9.64 -6.82 13.01
N ALA A 132 10.14 -5.71 13.54
CA ALA A 132 11.03 -4.82 12.81
C ALA A 132 12.48 -5.08 13.21
N ALA A 133 13.36 -5.27 12.23
CA ALA A 133 14.79 -5.46 12.42
C ALA A 133 15.58 -4.39 11.67
N VAL A 134 16.55 -3.75 12.34
CA VAL A 134 17.49 -2.85 11.68
C VAL A 134 18.56 -3.70 10.97
N THR A 135 18.76 -3.47 9.69
CA THR A 135 19.79 -4.17 8.91
C THR A 135 21.16 -3.50 9.06
N ALA A 136 22.20 -4.14 8.52
CA ALA A 136 23.53 -3.55 8.38
C ALA A 136 23.70 -2.74 7.07
N VAL A 137 22.65 -2.63 6.25
CA VAL A 137 22.72 -1.99 4.94
C VAL A 137 22.21 -0.57 5.05
N ARG A 138 23.04 0.39 4.65
CA ARG A 138 22.68 1.80 4.62
C ARG A 138 21.97 2.16 3.33
N ALA A 139 20.90 2.94 3.43
CA ALA A 139 20.19 3.44 2.27
C ALA A 139 20.99 4.55 1.56
N THR A 140 20.96 4.53 0.22
CA THR A 140 21.41 5.64 -0.61
C THR A 140 20.23 6.56 -0.86
N PRO A 141 20.24 7.83 -0.42
CA PRO A 141 19.15 8.76 -0.68
C PRO A 141 18.96 9.01 -2.18
N CYS A 142 17.73 9.26 -2.59
CA CYS A 142 17.47 9.84 -3.90
C CYS A 142 17.92 11.29 -3.94
N VAL A 143 18.73 11.64 -4.94
CA VAL A 143 19.24 12.99 -5.22
C VAL A 143 18.74 13.49 -6.56
#